data_AF-A0AAX6HM66-F1
#
_entry.id   AF-A0AAX6HM66-F1
#
_cell.length_a   1.000
_cell.length_b   1.000
_cell.length_c   1.000
_cell.angle_alpha   90.00
_cell.angle_beta   90.00
_cell.angle_gamma   90.00
#
_symmetry.space_group_name_H-M   'P 1'
#
loop_
_entity.id
_entity.type
_entity.pdbx_description
1 polymer ?
#
loop_
_entity_poly.entity_id
_entity_poly.type
_entity_poly.pdbx_seq_one_letter_code
_entity_poly.pdbx_strand_id
1 'polypeptide(L)'
;MSMDEGLLDDIIRRLLDARNGRTARQVHLTEAEIRQLCLTSKEVFLGQPNLLELEAPIKICGDIHGQYSDLLRLFEYGGFPPEANYLFLGDYVDRGKQSIETICLLLAYKIKYPENFFLLRGNHECASINRIYGFYDECKRRFNVRLWKVFTDCFNCLPVAALIDEKILCMHGGLSPLLTTWIKYEILLAQWMFLTKAFSVICYGLTLIKILKVGGKMTEASLIPLGLTRSLSFLRR
;
A
#
# COMPACT_ATOMS: atom_id res chain seq x y z
N MET A 1 -2.74 -21.28 6.36
CA MET A 1 -1.52 -21.89 6.97
C MET A 1 -0.80 -20.78 7.74
N SER A 2 -0.61 -20.91 9.06
CA SER A 2 0.11 -19.88 9.82
C SER A 2 1.58 -19.88 9.43
N MET A 3 2.13 -18.70 9.15
CA MET A 3 3.56 -18.51 8.95
C MET A 3 4.27 -18.69 10.30
N ASP A 4 5.44 -19.33 10.29
CA ASP A 4 6.27 -19.44 11.50
C ASP A 4 6.69 -18.04 11.98
N GLU A 5 6.48 -17.77 13.26
CA GLU A 5 6.70 -16.44 13.84
C GLU A 5 8.20 -16.09 13.85
N GLY A 6 9.07 -17.06 14.15
CA GLY A 6 10.52 -16.85 14.14
C GLY A 6 11.06 -16.51 12.75
N LEU A 7 10.54 -17.18 11.71
CA LEU A 7 10.84 -16.86 10.32
C LEU A 7 10.36 -15.46 9.94
N LEU A 8 9.14 -15.08 10.34
CA LEU A 8 8.58 -13.76 10.06
C LEU A 8 9.44 -12.66 10.69
N ASP A 9 9.84 -12.83 11.94
CA ASP A 9 10.68 -11.87 12.67
C ASP A 9 12.08 -11.77 12.06
N ASP A 10 12.67 -12.88 11.61
CA ASP A 10 13.95 -12.85 10.89
C ASP A 10 13.86 -12.12 9.54
N ILE A 11 12.77 -12.31 8.79
CA ILE A 11 12.51 -11.59 7.54
C ILE A 11 12.41 -10.09 7.79
N ILE A 12 11.61 -9.68 8.79
CA ILE A 12 11.46 -8.26 9.16
C ILE A 12 12.82 -7.68 9.56
N ARG A 13 13.57 -8.38 10.42
CA ARG A 13 14.91 -7.96 10.84
C ARG A 13 15.85 -7.78 9.65
N ARG A 14 15.94 -8.75 8.73
CA ARG A 14 16.77 -8.65 7.51
C ARG A 14 16.36 -7.47 6.62
N LEU A 15 15.07 -7.21 6.51
CA LEU A 15 14.54 -6.08 5.73
C LEU A 15 14.93 -4.74 6.39
N LEU A 16 14.82 -4.61 7.70
CA LEU A 16 15.20 -3.40 8.43
C LEU A 16 16.73 -3.18 8.45
N ASP A 17 17.52 -4.25 8.56
CA ASP A 17 19.00 -4.20 8.57
C ASP A 17 19.60 -3.76 7.22
N ALA A 18 18.82 -3.73 6.13
CA ALA A 18 19.26 -3.16 4.86
C ALA A 18 19.54 -1.65 4.90
N ARG A 19 19.20 -1.00 6.02
CA ARG A 19 19.55 0.38 6.36
C ARG A 19 21.06 0.51 6.59
N ASN A 20 21.82 0.75 5.52
CA ASN A 20 23.24 1.11 5.60
C ASN A 20 23.54 2.42 4.86
N GLY A 21 23.34 3.56 5.54
CA GLY A 21 23.69 4.89 5.04
C GLY A 21 22.60 5.56 4.19
N ARG A 22 22.98 6.28 3.13
CA ARG A 22 22.05 7.06 2.28
C ARG A 22 21.20 6.21 1.32
N THR A 23 21.57 4.94 1.10
CA THR A 23 20.95 4.05 0.12
C THR A 23 20.65 2.70 0.77
N ALA A 24 19.41 2.21 0.66
CA ALA A 24 19.08 0.90 1.17
C ALA A 24 19.73 -0.19 0.32
N ARG A 25 20.33 -1.21 0.97
CA ARG A 25 20.90 -2.36 0.27
C ARG A 25 19.79 -3.28 -0.22
N GLN A 26 20.08 -4.03 -1.29
CA GLN A 26 19.20 -5.11 -1.73
C GLN A 26 19.19 -6.20 -0.65
N VAL A 27 18.00 -6.69 -0.29
CA VAL A 27 17.84 -7.73 0.73
C VAL A 27 17.71 -9.08 0.05
N HIS A 28 18.44 -10.07 0.57
CA HIS A 28 18.36 -11.45 0.09
C HIS A 28 17.23 -12.18 0.81
N LEU A 29 16.05 -12.19 0.18
CA LEU A 29 14.95 -13.08 0.52
C LEU A 29 14.89 -14.22 -0.50
N THR A 30 14.59 -15.43 -0.04
CA THR A 30 14.38 -16.59 -0.93
C THR A 30 13.00 -16.53 -1.59
N GLU A 31 12.83 -17.20 -2.74
CA GLU A 31 11.52 -17.27 -3.39
C GLU A 31 10.45 -17.90 -2.48
N ALA A 32 10.85 -18.91 -1.68
CA ALA A 32 9.95 -19.61 -0.77
C ALA A 32 9.42 -18.66 0.32
N GLU A 33 10.30 -17.85 0.92
CA GLU A 33 9.93 -16.83 1.91
C GLU A 33 8.94 -15.81 1.33
N ILE A 34 9.24 -15.28 0.14
CA ILE A 34 8.37 -14.29 -0.52
C ILE A 34 7.00 -14.91 -0.86
N ARG A 35 7.00 -16.13 -1.37
CA ARG A 35 5.76 -16.86 -1.68
C ARG A 35 4.93 -17.07 -0.42
N GLN A 36 5.55 -17.42 0.70
CA GLN A 36 4.86 -17.61 1.97
C GLN A 36 4.27 -16.29 2.48
N LEU A 37 5.01 -15.18 2.42
CA LEU A 37 4.49 -13.84 2.74
C LEU A 37 3.24 -13.53 1.93
N CYS A 38 3.26 -13.72 0.61
CA CYS A 38 2.11 -13.45 -0.25
C CYS A 38 0.90 -14.34 0.06
N LEU A 39 1.11 -15.63 0.33
CA LEU A 39 0.03 -16.57 0.63
C LEU A 39 -0.60 -16.28 2.00
N THR A 40 0.21 -16.05 3.04
CA THR A 40 -0.29 -15.77 4.38
C THR A 40 -0.95 -14.40 4.45
N SER A 41 -0.36 -13.35 3.86
CA SER A 41 -1.01 -12.03 3.80
C SER A 41 -2.32 -12.06 3.02
N LYS A 42 -2.40 -12.84 1.93
CA LYS A 42 -3.65 -13.06 1.19
C LYS A 42 -4.75 -13.65 2.09
N GLU A 43 -4.43 -14.64 2.92
CA GLU A 43 -5.38 -15.20 3.90
C GLU A 43 -5.86 -14.10 4.88
N VAL A 44 -4.95 -13.25 5.36
CA VAL A 44 -5.30 -12.12 6.24
C VAL A 44 -6.25 -11.15 5.52
N PHE A 45 -5.97 -10.74 4.28
CA PHE A 45 -6.82 -9.81 3.55
C PHE A 45 -8.21 -10.39 3.23
N LEU A 46 -8.29 -11.68 2.90
CA LEU A 46 -9.58 -12.35 2.65
C LEU A 46 -10.43 -12.47 3.92
N GLY A 47 -9.81 -12.42 5.10
CA GLY A 47 -10.51 -12.34 6.38
C GLY A 47 -11.01 -10.93 6.73
N GLN A 48 -10.63 -9.91 5.95
CA GLN A 48 -10.99 -8.51 6.18
C GLN A 48 -12.04 -8.02 5.17
N PRO A 49 -12.91 -7.07 5.55
CA PRO A 49 -13.84 -6.47 4.61
C PRO A 49 -13.12 -5.61 3.58
N ASN A 50 -13.74 -5.45 2.40
CA ASN A 50 -13.21 -4.59 1.33
C ASN A 50 -13.21 -3.10 1.70
N LEU A 51 -14.13 -2.69 2.58
CA LEU A 51 -14.16 -1.40 3.25
C LEU A 51 -13.74 -1.62 4.70
N LEU A 52 -12.53 -1.18 5.04
CA LEU A 52 -12.02 -1.28 6.41
C LEU A 52 -12.65 -0.21 7.30
N GLU A 53 -13.11 -0.57 8.49
CA GLU A 53 -13.54 0.37 9.52
C GLU A 53 -12.43 0.48 10.56
N LEU A 54 -11.87 1.69 10.72
CA LEU A 54 -10.64 1.92 11.49
C LEU A 54 -10.85 3.04 12.51
N GLU A 55 -10.06 3.02 13.58
CA GLU A 55 -10.10 4.01 14.65
C GLU A 55 -8.77 4.78 14.77
N ALA A 56 -8.84 6.06 15.18
CA ALA A 56 -7.67 6.84 15.55
C ALA A 56 -7.09 6.39 16.93
N PRO A 57 -5.77 6.55 17.17
CA PRO A 57 -4.76 7.20 16.35
C PRO A 57 -4.20 6.30 15.24
N ILE A 58 -4.12 6.82 14.01
CA ILE A 58 -3.58 6.11 12.85
C ILE A 58 -2.81 7.07 11.92
N LYS A 59 -1.69 6.60 11.38
CA LYS A 59 -0.86 7.34 10.42
C LYS A 59 -1.23 6.92 9.00
N ILE A 60 -1.60 7.89 8.17
CA ILE A 60 -2.00 7.65 6.79
C ILE A 60 -0.81 7.93 5.87
N CYS A 61 -0.48 6.97 4.99
CA CYS A 61 0.66 7.03 4.08
C CYS A 61 0.20 6.88 2.63
N GLY A 62 0.70 7.75 1.75
CA GLY A 62 0.43 7.71 0.32
C GLY A 62 1.38 6.81 -0.46
N ASP A 63 1.53 7.10 -1.75
CA ASP A 63 2.33 6.36 -2.73
C ASP A 63 3.79 6.18 -2.28
N ILE A 64 4.32 4.96 -2.46
CA ILE A 64 5.71 4.61 -2.12
C ILE A 64 6.54 4.32 -3.37
N HIS A 65 5.95 3.68 -4.40
CA HIS A 65 6.59 3.41 -5.69
C HIS A 65 8.01 2.83 -5.58
N GLY A 66 8.19 1.78 -4.78
CA GLY A 66 9.48 1.10 -4.63
C GLY A 66 10.63 1.95 -4.06
N GLN A 67 10.32 3.10 -3.43
CA GLN A 67 11.28 3.96 -2.73
C GLN A 67 11.61 3.42 -1.33
N TYR A 68 12.22 2.23 -1.28
CA TYR A 68 12.42 1.48 -0.04
C TYR A 68 13.18 2.25 1.06
N SER A 69 14.20 3.03 0.69
CA SER A 69 14.92 3.87 1.66
C SER A 69 14.05 4.93 2.31
N ASP A 70 13.08 5.46 1.57
CA ASP A 70 12.16 6.48 2.07
C ASP A 70 11.06 5.85 2.93
N LEU A 71 10.63 4.61 2.61
CA LEU A 71 9.77 3.81 3.48
C LEU A 71 10.42 3.53 4.85
N LEU A 72 11.70 3.14 4.87
CA LEU A 72 12.42 2.92 6.14
C LEU A 72 12.48 4.20 6.98
N ARG A 73 12.76 5.36 6.35
CA ARG A 73 12.73 6.67 7.03
C ARG A 73 11.34 7.01 7.53
N LEU A 74 10.29 6.71 6.77
CA LEU A 74 8.90 6.94 7.19
C LEU A 74 8.62 6.25 8.53
N PHE A 75 9.07 5.01 8.70
CA PHE A 75 8.93 4.31 9.98
C PHE A 75 9.83 4.88 11.09
N GLU A 76 11.03 5.36 10.78
CA GLU A 76 11.89 6.03 11.77
C GLU A 76 11.26 7.30 12.35
N TYR A 77 10.64 8.13 11.51
CA TYR A 77 9.96 9.34 11.97
C TYR A 77 8.55 9.06 12.51
N GLY A 78 7.89 8.05 11.95
CA GLY A 78 6.52 7.69 12.29
C GLY A 78 6.39 6.81 13.54
N GLY A 79 7.45 6.10 13.94
CA GLY A 79 7.42 5.02 14.93
C GLY A 79 7.23 3.66 14.25
N PHE A 80 7.95 2.64 14.68
CA PHE A 80 7.85 1.32 14.08
C PHE A 80 6.60 0.59 14.60
N PRO A 81 5.87 -0.19 13.78
CA PRO A 81 4.83 -1.07 14.30
C PRO A 81 5.39 -2.03 15.36
N PRO A 82 4.72 -2.22 16.52
CA PRO A 82 3.33 -1.84 16.83
C PRO A 82 3.17 -0.50 17.57
N GLU A 83 4.22 0.31 17.71
CA GLU A 83 4.18 1.59 18.47
C GLU A 83 3.24 2.62 17.82
N ALA A 84 2.98 2.49 16.52
CA ALA A 84 2.04 3.30 15.78
C ALA A 84 1.21 2.46 14.82
N ASN A 85 -0.08 2.81 14.66
CA ASN A 85 -0.96 2.22 13.66
C ASN A 85 -0.76 2.90 12.30
N TYR A 86 -0.85 2.14 11.22
CA TYR A 86 -0.62 2.63 9.86
C TYR A 86 -1.76 2.22 8.91
N LEU A 87 -2.14 3.15 8.04
CA LEU A 87 -2.95 2.93 6.86
C LEU A 87 -2.19 3.40 5.62
N PHE A 88 -1.82 2.49 4.73
CA PHE A 88 -1.27 2.85 3.43
C PHE A 88 -2.35 2.85 2.34
N LEU A 89 -2.28 3.84 1.46
CA LEU A 89 -3.29 4.09 0.44
C LEU A 89 -2.99 3.41 -0.91
N GLY A 90 -2.02 2.49 -1.00
CA GLY A 90 -1.67 1.82 -2.26
C GLY A 90 -0.44 2.40 -2.97
N ASP A 91 -0.18 1.92 -4.18
CA ASP A 91 0.97 2.28 -5.02
C ASP A 91 2.32 2.00 -4.34
N TYR A 92 2.49 0.74 -3.95
CA TYR A 92 3.69 0.21 -3.31
C TYR A 92 4.80 -0.07 -4.30
N VAL A 93 4.42 -0.55 -5.49
CA VAL A 93 5.33 -1.07 -6.51
C VAL A 93 5.47 -0.12 -7.71
N ASP A 94 6.34 -0.51 -8.65
CA ASP A 94 6.69 0.22 -9.87
C ASP A 94 7.44 1.54 -9.64
N ARG A 95 8.03 2.08 -10.72
CA ARG A 95 8.75 3.37 -10.81
C ARG A 95 10.00 3.53 -9.93
N GLY A 96 10.12 2.77 -8.85
CA GLY A 96 11.30 2.69 -7.99
C GLY A 96 12.21 1.51 -8.30
N LYS A 97 13.28 1.39 -7.52
CA LYS A 97 14.33 0.39 -7.71
C LYS A 97 14.17 -0.86 -6.83
N GLN A 98 13.37 -0.76 -5.77
CA GLN A 98 13.29 -1.76 -4.69
C GLN A 98 11.82 -2.04 -4.34
N SER A 99 11.02 -2.35 -5.36
CA SER A 99 9.59 -2.64 -5.16
C SER A 99 9.39 -3.93 -4.38
N ILE A 100 10.24 -4.94 -4.62
CA ILE A 100 10.16 -6.24 -3.93
C ILE A 100 10.39 -6.07 -2.42
N GLU A 101 11.45 -5.35 -2.01
CA GLU A 101 11.71 -5.08 -0.59
C GLU A 101 10.57 -4.28 0.05
N THR A 102 10.09 -3.26 -0.66
CA THR A 102 8.97 -2.41 -0.22
C THR A 102 7.75 -3.26 0.09
N ILE A 103 7.26 -4.04 -0.88
CA ILE A 103 6.06 -4.84 -0.67
C ILE A 103 6.29 -5.98 0.33
N CYS A 104 7.46 -6.62 0.35
CA CYS A 104 7.75 -7.68 1.31
C CYS A 104 7.72 -7.17 2.75
N LEU A 105 8.27 -5.98 3.02
CA LEU A 105 8.22 -5.38 4.37
C LEU A 105 6.79 -5.05 4.78
N LEU A 106 6.00 -4.44 3.88
CA LEU A 106 4.60 -4.11 4.15
C LEU A 106 3.76 -5.37 4.41
N LEU A 107 3.92 -6.43 3.62
CA LEU A 107 3.23 -7.69 3.83
C LEU A 107 3.67 -8.38 5.13
N ALA A 108 4.96 -8.34 5.47
CA ALA A 108 5.45 -8.90 6.72
C ALA A 108 4.85 -8.18 7.94
N TYR A 109 4.79 -6.84 7.92
CA TYR A 109 4.10 -6.08 8.96
C TYR A 109 2.61 -6.34 9.00
N LYS A 110 1.95 -6.52 7.85
CA LYS A 110 0.53 -6.88 7.82
C LYS A 110 0.26 -8.23 8.49
N ILE A 111 1.15 -9.21 8.29
CA ILE A 111 1.02 -10.53 8.93
C ILE A 111 1.31 -10.43 10.44
N LYS A 112 2.34 -9.68 10.84
CA LYS A 112 2.72 -9.55 12.25
C LYS A 112 1.72 -8.73 13.06
N TYR A 113 1.13 -7.70 12.47
CA TYR A 113 0.24 -6.74 13.13
C TYR A 113 -1.06 -6.51 12.33
N PRO A 114 -1.91 -7.54 12.16
CA PRO A 114 -3.07 -7.48 11.27
C PRO A 114 -4.11 -6.43 11.68
N GLU A 115 -4.18 -6.10 12.97
CA GLU A 115 -5.13 -5.14 13.57
C GLU A 115 -4.54 -3.72 13.77
N ASN A 116 -3.26 -3.51 13.45
CA ASN A 116 -2.58 -2.21 13.61
C ASN A 116 -1.98 -1.71 12.29
N PHE A 117 -1.86 -2.58 11.29
CA PHE A 117 -1.23 -2.28 10.01
C PHE A 117 -2.17 -2.61 8.85
N PHE A 118 -2.54 -1.59 8.08
CA PHE A 118 -3.58 -1.67 7.05
C PHE A 118 -3.02 -1.22 5.69
N LEU A 119 -3.38 -1.96 4.65
CA LEU A 119 -2.91 -1.76 3.29
C LEU A 119 -4.12 -1.72 2.35
N LEU A 120 -4.28 -0.63 1.62
CA LEU A 120 -5.27 -0.51 0.55
C LEU A 120 -4.67 -0.83 -0.81
N ARG A 121 -5.53 -1.09 -1.78
CA ARG A 121 -5.14 -1.34 -3.16
C ARG A 121 -4.98 -0.04 -3.94
N GLY A 122 -3.80 0.19 -4.51
CA GLY A 122 -3.57 1.24 -5.52
C GLY A 122 -3.75 0.74 -6.94
N ASN A 123 -3.59 1.62 -7.93
CA ASN A 123 -3.72 1.22 -9.32
C ASN A 123 -2.49 0.46 -9.83
N HIS A 124 -1.33 0.63 -9.19
CA HIS A 124 -0.13 -0.15 -9.48
C HIS A 124 -0.18 -1.58 -8.93
N GLU A 125 -1.09 -1.89 -7.99
CA GLU A 125 -1.37 -3.25 -7.54
C GLU A 125 -2.33 -4.01 -8.51
N CYS A 126 -2.18 -3.75 -9.81
CA CYS A 126 -2.91 -4.40 -10.90
C CYS A 126 -1.95 -4.95 -11.96
N ALA A 127 -2.22 -6.18 -12.42
CA ALA A 127 -1.36 -6.89 -13.38
C ALA A 127 -1.13 -6.13 -14.70
N SER A 128 -2.10 -5.35 -15.16
CA SER A 128 -1.99 -4.58 -16.41
C SER A 128 -0.99 -3.42 -16.27
N ILE A 129 -0.97 -2.78 -15.10
CA ILE A 129 -0.11 -1.62 -14.81
C ILE A 129 1.29 -2.10 -14.46
N ASN A 130 1.43 -2.98 -13.47
CA ASN A 130 2.74 -3.40 -12.97
C ASN A 130 3.52 -4.32 -13.92
N ARG A 131 2.88 -4.76 -15.01
CA ARG A 131 3.56 -5.41 -16.13
C ARG A 131 4.41 -4.44 -16.96
N ILE A 132 4.03 -3.17 -17.02
CA ILE A 132 4.61 -2.17 -17.91
C ILE A 132 5.51 -1.18 -17.15
N TYR A 133 5.20 -0.91 -15.88
CA TYR A 133 5.88 0.15 -15.10
C TYR A 133 7.02 -0.32 -14.19
N GLY A 134 7.43 -1.58 -14.30
CA GLY A 134 8.73 -2.07 -13.85
C GLY A 134 8.70 -3.26 -12.88
N PHE A 135 7.63 -3.49 -12.12
CA PHE A 135 7.60 -4.55 -11.11
C PHE A 135 7.71 -5.96 -11.72
N TYR A 136 7.07 -6.20 -12.86
CA TYR A 136 7.20 -7.46 -13.60
C TYR A 136 8.66 -7.73 -14.00
N ASP A 137 9.34 -6.72 -14.52
CA ASP A 137 10.75 -6.85 -14.91
C ASP A 137 11.67 -7.02 -13.70
N GLU A 138 11.36 -6.35 -12.58
CA GLU A 138 12.07 -6.53 -11.31
C GLU A 138 11.96 -7.98 -10.82
N CYS A 139 10.73 -8.53 -10.79
CA CYS A 139 10.46 -9.92 -10.42
C CYS A 139 11.15 -10.91 -11.35
N LYS A 140 11.04 -10.68 -12.67
CA LYS A 140 11.66 -11.55 -13.69
C LYS A 140 13.18 -11.55 -13.59
N ARG A 141 13.80 -10.40 -13.36
CA ARG A 141 15.27 -10.26 -13.28
C ARG A 141 15.85 -10.88 -12.01
N ARG A 142 15.17 -10.73 -10.87
CA ARG A 142 15.68 -11.16 -9.57
C ARG A 142 15.27 -12.59 -9.20
N PHE A 143 14.12 -13.03 -9.69
CA PHE A 143 13.54 -14.33 -9.38
C PHE A 143 13.00 -14.95 -10.67
N ASN A 144 11.69 -14.94 -10.87
CA ASN A 144 11.03 -15.46 -12.05
C ASN A 144 9.63 -14.89 -12.22
N VAL A 145 9.03 -15.15 -13.39
CA VAL A 145 7.67 -14.70 -13.74
C VAL A 145 6.59 -15.36 -12.88
N ARG A 146 6.85 -16.55 -12.31
CA ARG A 146 5.87 -17.22 -11.44
C ARG A 146 5.68 -16.44 -10.13
N LEU A 147 6.76 -15.86 -9.60
CA LEU A 147 6.68 -15.03 -8.40
C LEU A 147 5.84 -13.77 -8.62
N TRP A 148 5.96 -13.12 -9.78
CA TRP A 148 5.09 -11.98 -10.14
C TRP A 148 3.59 -12.36 -10.15
N LYS A 149 3.25 -13.56 -10.62
CA LYS A 149 1.87 -14.07 -10.56
C LYS A 149 1.38 -14.24 -9.12
N VAL A 150 2.25 -14.75 -8.25
CA VAL A 150 1.93 -14.88 -6.81
C VAL A 150 1.66 -13.52 -6.17
N PHE A 151 2.47 -12.50 -6.47
CA PHE A 151 2.19 -11.13 -6.04
C PHE A 151 0.86 -10.61 -6.59
N THR A 152 0.58 -10.84 -7.88
CA THR A 152 -0.68 -10.45 -8.51
C THR A 152 -1.89 -11.06 -7.79
N ASP A 153 -1.82 -12.34 -7.44
CA ASP A 153 -2.88 -13.03 -6.71
C ASP A 153 -3.07 -12.50 -5.29
N CYS A 154 -2.00 -12.05 -4.64
CA CYS A 154 -2.05 -11.37 -3.34
C CYS A 154 -2.69 -9.97 -3.48
N PHE A 155 -2.25 -9.17 -4.45
CA PHE A 155 -2.77 -7.83 -4.73
C PHE A 155 -4.26 -7.81 -5.06
N ASN A 156 -4.76 -8.86 -5.68
CA ASN A 156 -6.18 -9.00 -5.98
C ASN A 156 -7.07 -9.11 -4.75
N CYS A 157 -6.50 -9.40 -3.57
CA CYS A 157 -7.21 -9.52 -2.31
C CYS A 157 -7.09 -8.26 -1.43
N LEU A 158 -6.33 -7.24 -1.84
CA LEU A 158 -6.19 -6.02 -1.04
C LEU A 158 -7.54 -5.29 -0.89
N PRO A 159 -7.88 -4.82 0.32
CA PRO A 159 -9.00 -3.92 0.56
C PRO A 159 -8.88 -2.65 -0.29
N VAL A 160 -10.02 -2.04 -0.62
CA VAL A 160 -10.08 -0.97 -1.64
C VAL A 160 -10.31 0.40 -1.03
N ALA A 161 -10.90 0.45 0.16
CA ALA A 161 -11.16 1.67 0.91
C ALA A 161 -11.07 1.43 2.42
N ALA A 162 -10.92 2.52 3.18
CA ALA A 162 -11.04 2.53 4.63
C ALA A 162 -11.87 3.74 5.09
N LEU A 163 -12.61 3.59 6.18
CA LEU A 163 -13.37 4.62 6.86
C LEU A 163 -12.80 4.77 8.28
N ILE A 164 -12.21 5.92 8.57
CA ILE A 164 -11.63 6.21 9.89
C ILE A 164 -12.61 7.04 10.73
N ASP A 165 -12.88 6.59 11.96
CA ASP A 165 -13.80 7.20 12.94
C ASP A 165 -15.17 7.58 12.35
N GLU A 166 -15.68 6.79 11.40
CA GLU A 166 -16.91 7.05 10.62
C GLU A 166 -16.92 8.40 9.88
N LYS A 167 -15.79 9.09 9.79
CA LYS A 167 -15.69 10.49 9.35
C LYS A 167 -14.81 10.67 8.13
N ILE A 168 -13.75 9.88 8.01
CA ILE A 168 -12.71 10.09 7.01
C ILE A 168 -12.68 8.89 6.07
N LEU A 169 -13.19 9.08 4.85
CA LEU A 169 -13.07 8.07 3.79
C LEU A 169 -11.69 8.18 3.13
N CYS A 170 -10.98 7.06 3.10
CA CYS A 170 -9.66 6.87 2.52
C CYS A 170 -9.72 5.87 1.36
N MET A 171 -9.14 6.25 0.22
CA MET A 171 -8.96 5.39 -0.95
C MET A 171 -7.79 5.91 -1.77
N HIS A 172 -7.17 5.07 -2.61
CA HIS A 172 -6.04 5.47 -3.45
C HIS A 172 -6.43 6.56 -4.47
N GLY A 173 -7.53 6.32 -5.18
CA GLY A 173 -8.05 7.21 -6.21
C GLY A 173 -9.07 8.22 -5.68
N GLY A 174 -10.04 8.56 -6.53
CA GLY A 174 -11.11 9.49 -6.19
C GLY A 174 -12.51 8.91 -6.39
N LEU A 175 -13.51 9.73 -6.07
CA LEU A 175 -14.91 9.39 -6.26
C LEU A 175 -15.23 9.11 -7.74
N SER A 176 -15.77 7.93 -8.01
CA SER A 176 -16.44 7.64 -9.28
C SER A 176 -17.79 8.37 -9.33
N PRO A 177 -18.19 8.97 -10.47
CA PRO A 177 -19.48 9.63 -10.63
C PRO A 177 -20.69 8.69 -10.45
N LEU A 178 -20.47 7.37 -10.40
CA LEU A 178 -21.49 6.36 -10.10
C LEU A 178 -21.69 6.14 -8.59
N LEU A 179 -20.79 6.65 -7.74
CA LEU A 179 -20.85 6.54 -6.28
C LEU A 179 -21.83 7.57 -5.72
N THR A 180 -23.07 7.13 -5.54
CA THR A 180 -24.17 8.00 -5.06
C THR A 180 -24.67 7.64 -3.65
N THR A 181 -24.30 6.48 -3.09
CA THR A 181 -24.73 6.02 -1.73
C THR A 181 -23.72 5.08 -1.07
N TRP A 182 -23.70 5.00 0.27
CA TRP A 182 -22.82 4.12 1.07
C TRP A 182 -22.94 2.62 0.73
N ILE A 183 -24.17 2.15 0.50
CA ILE A 183 -24.49 0.76 0.12
C ILE A 183 -23.85 0.39 -1.24
N LYS A 184 -23.58 1.38 -2.09
CA LYS A 184 -22.91 1.15 -3.37
C LYS A 184 -21.40 0.95 -3.24
N TYR A 185 -20.75 1.27 -2.11
CA TYR A 185 -19.32 1.01 -1.95
C TYR A 185 -19.05 -0.49 -1.89
N GLU A 186 -19.82 -1.27 -1.13
CA GLU A 186 -19.67 -2.73 -1.14
C GLU A 186 -19.99 -3.35 -2.51
N ILE A 187 -21.00 -2.84 -3.20
CA ILE A 187 -21.54 -3.42 -4.44
C ILE A 187 -20.76 -3.01 -5.71
N LEU A 188 -20.28 -1.76 -5.81
CA LEU A 188 -19.44 -1.31 -6.94
C LEU A 188 -17.98 -1.74 -6.80
N LEU A 189 -17.46 -1.93 -5.58
CA LEU A 189 -16.11 -2.47 -5.37
C LEU A 189 -16.01 -3.94 -5.81
N ALA A 190 -17.06 -4.74 -5.60
CA ALA A 190 -17.17 -6.09 -6.14
C ALA A 190 -17.22 -6.12 -7.68
N GLN A 191 -17.78 -5.08 -8.32
CA GLN A 191 -17.80 -4.96 -9.79
C GLN A 191 -16.53 -4.33 -10.39
N TRP A 192 -15.77 -3.54 -9.63
CA TRP A 192 -14.47 -3.03 -10.08
C TRP A 192 -13.44 -4.16 -10.23
N MET A 193 -13.58 -5.24 -9.44
CA MET A 193 -12.84 -6.50 -9.64
C MET A 193 -13.12 -7.18 -10.99
N PHE A 194 -14.22 -6.84 -11.68
CA PHE A 194 -14.61 -7.40 -12.98
C PHE A 194 -14.39 -6.46 -14.19
N LEU A 195 -14.07 -5.19 -13.98
CA LEU A 195 -14.07 -4.16 -15.02
C LEU A 195 -12.71 -3.52 -15.34
N THR A 196 -11.58 -4.21 -15.13
CA THR A 196 -10.27 -3.75 -15.63
C THR A 196 -10.09 -3.91 -17.15
N LYS A 197 -11.15 -3.69 -17.95
CA LYS A 197 -11.10 -3.74 -19.43
C LYS A 197 -11.52 -2.47 -20.16
N ALA A 198 -11.90 -1.38 -19.50
CA ALA A 198 -12.17 -0.14 -20.21
C ALA A 198 -11.84 1.09 -19.37
N PHE A 199 -11.21 2.05 -20.04
CA PHE A 199 -10.83 3.40 -19.59
C PHE A 199 -9.46 3.53 -18.91
N SER A 200 -8.45 3.72 -19.78
CA SER A 200 -7.30 4.56 -19.47
C SER A 200 -7.79 5.97 -19.15
N VAL A 201 -7.82 6.33 -17.87
CA VAL A 201 -7.88 7.73 -17.45
C VAL A 201 -6.45 8.21 -17.23
N ILE A 202 -6.13 9.27 -17.95
CA ILE A 202 -4.86 9.97 -18.01
C ILE A 202 -4.44 10.38 -16.60
N CYS A 203 -3.41 9.74 -16.04
CA CYS A 203 -2.71 10.17 -14.84
C CYS A 203 -1.45 10.95 -15.24
N TYR A 204 -1.56 12.27 -15.32
CA TYR A 204 -0.40 13.18 -15.29
C TYR A 204 -0.35 13.85 -13.92
N GLY A 205 0.68 13.51 -13.14
CA GLY A 205 1.21 14.33 -12.04
C GLY A 205 0.30 14.51 -10.82
N LEU A 206 0.74 13.97 -9.69
CA LEU A 206 0.15 14.13 -8.34
C LEU A 206 -1.19 13.38 -8.17
N THR A 207 -1.09 12.11 -7.77
CA THR A 207 -2.22 11.33 -7.26
C THR A 207 -2.87 12.11 -6.12
N LEU A 208 -4.11 12.55 -6.33
CA LEU A 208 -4.86 13.36 -5.38
C LEU A 208 -5.28 12.46 -4.21
N ILE A 209 -4.55 12.47 -3.10
CA ILE A 209 -5.02 11.88 -1.83
C ILE A 209 -6.27 12.66 -1.40
N LYS A 210 -7.47 12.16 -1.71
CA LYS A 210 -8.73 12.74 -1.23
C LYS A 210 -9.09 12.15 0.13
N ILE A 211 -8.59 12.78 1.19
CA ILE A 211 -9.15 12.62 2.53
C ILE A 211 -10.47 13.41 2.56
N LEU A 212 -11.59 12.70 2.44
CA LEU A 212 -12.91 13.32 2.52
C LEU A 212 -13.41 13.26 3.97
N LYS A 213 -13.40 14.41 4.66
CA LYS A 213 -14.09 14.58 5.94
C LYS A 213 -15.59 14.73 5.68
N VAL A 214 -16.36 13.72 6.03
CA VAL A 214 -17.82 13.74 5.95
C VAL A 214 -18.35 14.59 7.12
N GLY A 215 -18.96 15.74 6.83
CA GLY A 215 -19.79 16.48 7.81
C GLY A 215 -19.18 17.67 8.58
N GLY A 216 -18.05 18.29 8.19
CA GLY A 216 -17.62 19.55 8.83
C GLY A 216 -16.21 20.06 8.46
N LYS A 217 -15.96 21.36 8.70
CA LYS A 217 -14.75 22.12 8.31
C LYS A 217 -13.43 21.40 8.67
N MET A 218 -12.45 21.55 7.78
CA MET A 218 -11.11 20.96 7.90
C MET A 218 -10.40 21.43 9.19
N THR A 219 -9.84 20.47 9.90
CA THR A 219 -8.82 20.67 10.93
C THR A 219 -7.73 19.65 10.62
N GLU A 220 -6.48 20.13 10.53
CA GLU A 220 -5.31 19.50 9.93
C GLU A 220 -5.17 17.99 10.19
N ALA A 221 -5.05 17.22 9.11
CA ALA A 221 -4.43 15.90 9.15
C ALA A 221 -2.93 16.10 8.95
N SER A 222 -2.10 15.60 9.86
CA SER A 222 -0.65 15.62 9.70
C SER A 222 -0.25 14.61 8.61
N LEU A 223 -0.24 15.07 7.35
CA LEU A 223 0.44 14.39 6.26
C LEU A 223 1.94 14.41 6.58
N ILE A 224 2.58 13.26 6.72
CA ILE A 224 4.04 13.17 6.81
C ILE A 224 4.56 13.44 5.38
N PRO A 225 5.17 14.60 5.09
CA PRO A 225 5.64 14.89 3.75
C PRO A 225 6.91 14.07 3.51
N LEU A 226 6.85 13.10 2.59
CA LEU A 226 8.06 12.54 2.00
C LEU A 226 8.63 13.63 1.08
N GLY A 227 9.72 14.26 1.53
CA GLY A 227 10.26 15.50 0.98
C GLY A 227 10.49 15.47 -0.53
N LEU A 228 9.57 16.10 -1.26
CA LEU A 228 9.77 16.70 -2.58
C LEU A 228 9.01 18.03 -2.61
N THR A 229 9.47 18.97 -1.78
CA THR A 229 9.01 20.36 -1.83
C THR A 229 9.53 21.02 -3.11
N ARG A 230 8.66 21.20 -4.11
CA ARG A 230 8.68 22.43 -4.92
C ARG A 230 7.53 23.30 -4.47
N SER A 231 7.91 24.44 -3.89
CA SER A 231 7.05 25.55 -3.48
C SER A 231 5.92 25.80 -4.48
N LEU A 232 4.67 25.65 -4.05
CA LEU A 232 3.52 26.28 -4.69
C LEU A 232 3.01 27.34 -3.71
N SER A 233 3.56 28.54 -3.86
CA SER A 233 2.97 29.76 -3.34
C SER A 233 1.60 29.95 -4.00
N PHE A 234 0.52 29.73 -3.26
CA PHE A 234 -0.83 30.05 -3.72
C PHE A 234 -1.03 31.56 -3.62
N LEU A 235 -1.03 32.24 -4.77
CA LEU A 235 -1.44 33.64 -4.88
C LEU A 235 -2.90 33.77 -4.41
N ARG A 236 -3.11 34.54 -3.35
CA ARG A 236 -4.41 35.12 -3.00
C ARG A 236 -4.88 36.00 -4.15
N ARG A 237 -6.02 35.68 -4.76
CA ARG A 237 -7.10 36.62 -5.09
C ARG A 237 -8.44 35.90 -5.01
#